data_AF-A0A955PX20-F1
#
_entry.id   AF-A0A955PX20-F1
#
_cell.length_a   1.000
_cell.length_b   1.000
_cell.length_c   1.000
_cell.angle_alpha   90.00
_cell.angle_beta   90.00
_cell.angle_gamma   90.00
#
_symmetry.space_group_name_H-M   'P 1'
#
loop_
_entity.id
_entity.type
_entity.pdbx_description
1 polymer ?
#
loop_
_entity_poly.entity_id
_entity_poly.type
_entity_poly.pdbx_seq_one_letter_code
_entity_poly.pdbx_strand_id
1 'polypeptide(L)'
;GLPQYLKDHVVYYAGPAKKPQGHASGSFGPTTAGRMDSYVDQFQEAGGSMVMLAKGNRSKQVREACGKYGGFYLGSIGGPAARLAEHSIKKVEVLEFEDLGMEAVWKIEVEDFPAFIVINHEGKDFYADLVSQRPPALVQPEDKMKK
;
A
#
# COMPACT_ATOMS: atom_id res chain seq x y z
N GLY A 1 -3.77 4.84 23.43
CA GLY A 1 -3.51 3.56 22.74
C GLY A 1 -3.66 3.76 21.24
N LEU A 2 -3.29 2.77 20.43
CA LEU A 2 -3.47 2.85 18.96
C LEU A 2 -4.97 3.05 18.62
N PRO A 3 -5.33 4.00 17.72
CA PRO A 3 -6.71 4.23 17.34
C PRO A 3 -7.43 2.98 16.82
N GLN A 4 -8.69 2.81 17.19
CA GLN A 4 -9.44 1.58 16.90
C GLN A 4 -9.61 1.35 15.39
N TYR A 5 -9.75 2.40 14.59
CA TYR A 5 -9.87 2.30 13.14
C TYR A 5 -8.63 1.69 12.45
N LEU A 6 -7.45 1.72 13.09
CA LEU A 6 -6.25 1.04 12.59
C LEU A 6 -6.27 -0.48 12.86
N LYS A 7 -7.15 -0.94 13.74
CA LYS A 7 -7.30 -2.35 14.12
C LYS A 7 -8.45 -3.01 13.36
N ASP A 8 -9.53 -2.26 13.13
CA ASP A 8 -10.76 -2.79 12.56
C ASP A 8 -10.79 -2.79 11.02
N HIS A 9 -9.88 -2.06 10.37
CA HIS A 9 -9.92 -1.81 8.93
C HIS A 9 -8.56 -1.97 8.24
N VAL A 10 -8.61 -2.20 6.92
CA VAL A 10 -7.42 -2.16 6.06
C VAL A 10 -6.88 -0.74 5.99
N VAL A 11 -5.56 -0.57 6.15
CA VAL A 11 -4.92 0.74 6.09
C VAL A 11 -4.44 1.02 4.66
N TYR A 12 -5.12 1.92 3.96
CA TYR A 12 -4.79 2.33 2.60
C TYR A 12 -3.92 3.59 2.60
N TYR A 13 -2.69 3.50 2.08
CA TYR A 13 -1.80 4.66 1.98
C TYR A 13 -2.10 5.43 0.69
N ALA A 14 -2.83 6.53 0.81
CA ALA A 14 -3.18 7.40 -0.30
C ALA A 14 -3.58 8.79 0.21
N GLY A 15 -3.59 9.77 -0.71
CA GLY A 15 -4.19 11.09 -0.49
C GLY A 15 -5.09 11.42 -1.68
N PRO A 16 -6.38 11.77 -1.46
CA PRO A 16 -7.30 12.02 -2.55
C PRO A 16 -7.05 13.38 -3.21
N ALA A 17 -7.25 13.46 -4.53
CA ALA A 17 -7.43 14.73 -5.20
C ALA A 17 -8.80 15.35 -4.86
N LYS A 18 -8.98 16.63 -5.20
CA LYS A 18 -10.26 17.34 -5.00
C LYS A 18 -11.42 16.57 -5.65
N LYS A 19 -12.53 16.43 -4.92
CA LYS A 19 -13.76 15.77 -5.38
C LYS A 19 -14.49 16.64 -6.42
N PRO A 20 -14.69 16.17 -7.66
CA PRO A 20 -15.52 16.86 -8.64
C PRO A 20 -17.01 16.81 -8.26
N GLN A 21 -17.79 17.78 -8.73
CA GLN A 21 -19.24 17.79 -8.49
C GLN A 21 -19.91 16.55 -9.10
N GLY A 22 -20.82 15.92 -8.35
CA GLY A 22 -21.56 14.74 -8.81
C GLY A 22 -20.79 13.41 -8.71
N HIS A 23 -19.53 13.41 -8.26
CA HIS A 23 -18.73 12.20 -8.07
C HIS A 23 -18.59 11.83 -6.59
N ALA A 24 -18.41 10.53 -6.32
CA ALA A 24 -18.15 10.00 -4.98
C ALA A 24 -16.76 10.41 -4.45
N SER A 25 -15.75 10.44 -5.33
CA SER A 25 -14.35 10.71 -5.00
C SER A 25 -13.67 11.51 -6.10
N GLY A 26 -12.62 12.27 -5.75
CA GLY A 26 -11.59 12.66 -6.71
C GLY A 26 -10.65 11.49 -7.02
N SER A 27 -9.71 11.67 -7.95
CA SER A 27 -8.66 10.68 -8.22
C SER A 27 -7.95 10.25 -6.92
N PHE A 28 -7.90 8.96 -6.62
CA PHE A 28 -7.48 8.47 -5.31
C PHE A 28 -6.67 7.17 -5.38
N GLY A 29 -5.53 7.24 -6.07
CA GLY A 29 -4.62 6.10 -6.24
C GLY A 29 -3.63 5.91 -5.07
N PRO A 30 -2.96 4.75 -5.01
CA PRO A 30 -2.04 4.42 -3.93
C PRO A 30 -0.78 5.29 -3.95
N THR A 31 -0.22 5.51 -2.77
CA THR A 31 1.10 6.13 -2.60
C THR A 31 2.20 5.09 -2.31
N THR A 32 3.48 5.51 -2.37
CA THR A 32 4.62 4.60 -2.18
C THR A 32 4.66 4.01 -0.77
N ALA A 33 4.49 2.69 -0.65
CA ALA A 33 4.42 1.98 0.62
C ALA A 33 5.69 2.12 1.47
N GLY A 34 6.86 2.11 0.83
CA GLY A 34 8.17 2.17 1.47
C GLY A 34 8.37 3.33 2.46
N ARG A 35 7.65 4.45 2.28
CA ARG A 35 7.74 5.61 3.18
C ARG A 35 7.11 5.36 4.55
N MET A 36 6.32 4.30 4.70
CA MET A 36 5.61 3.94 5.93
C MET A 36 6.18 2.67 6.57
N ASP A 37 7.31 2.15 6.08
CA ASP A 37 7.87 0.88 6.56
C ASP A 37 8.27 0.91 8.04
N SER A 38 8.78 2.05 8.53
CA SER A 38 9.23 2.21 9.92
C SER A 38 8.12 2.11 10.97
N TYR A 39 6.84 2.22 10.58
CA TYR A 39 5.71 2.19 11.52
C TYR A 39 5.12 0.77 11.69
N VAL A 40 5.43 -0.15 10.78
CA VAL A 40 4.68 -1.41 10.65
C VAL A 40 4.83 -2.32 11.87
N ASP A 41 6.07 -2.57 12.31
CA ASP A 41 6.34 -3.48 13.43
C ASP A 41 5.64 -3.00 14.71
N GLN A 42 5.78 -1.71 15.05
CA GLN A 42 5.13 -1.12 16.23
C GLN A 42 3.60 -1.14 16.15
N PHE A 43 3.03 -0.88 14.98
CA PHE A 43 1.57 -0.89 14.82
C PHE A 43 1.00 -2.31 14.92
N GLN A 44 1.67 -3.29 14.31
CA GLN A 44 1.24 -4.69 14.36
C GLN A 44 1.43 -5.30 15.75
N GLU A 45 2.50 -4.94 16.46
CA GLU A 45 2.67 -5.29 17.88
C GLU A 45 1.51 -4.78 18.74
N ALA A 46 1.00 -3.58 18.43
CA ALA A 46 -0.19 -2.99 19.08
C ALA A 46 -1.54 -3.51 18.52
N GLY A 47 -1.51 -4.47 17.59
CA GLY A 47 -2.68 -5.11 16.99
C GLY A 47 -3.38 -4.32 15.90
N GLY A 48 -2.71 -3.34 15.27
CA GLY A 48 -3.25 -2.57 14.14
C GLY A 48 -2.35 -2.61 12.92
N SER A 49 -2.80 -2.02 11.81
CA SER A 49 -2.11 -2.09 10.52
C SER A 49 -1.81 -3.54 10.08
N MET A 50 -2.72 -4.45 10.42
CA MET A 50 -2.59 -5.89 10.12
C MET A 50 -2.73 -6.16 8.63
N VAL A 51 -3.50 -5.34 7.91
CA VAL A 51 -3.59 -5.40 6.45
C VAL A 51 -3.35 -4.01 5.89
N MET A 52 -2.34 -3.90 5.04
CA MET A 52 -1.89 -2.64 4.45
C MET A 52 -2.09 -2.66 2.95
N LEU A 53 -2.52 -1.56 2.35
CA LEU A 53 -2.78 -1.43 0.91
C LEU A 53 -2.06 -0.19 0.38
N ALA A 54 -1.22 -0.34 -0.65
CA ALA A 54 -0.45 0.75 -1.25
C ALA A 54 0.22 0.29 -2.56
N LYS A 55 1.24 1.01 -3.07
CA LYS A 55 2.03 0.56 -4.22
C LYS A 55 3.53 0.47 -3.93
N GLY A 56 4.21 -0.37 -4.69
CA GLY A 56 5.68 -0.53 -4.67
C GLY A 56 6.15 -1.69 -3.79
N ASN A 57 7.40 -2.09 -3.96
CA ASN A 57 8.06 -3.04 -3.06
C ASN A 57 8.33 -2.40 -1.69
N ARG A 58 8.54 -3.25 -0.68
CA ARG A 58 8.80 -2.83 0.71
C ARG A 58 10.10 -3.44 1.23
N SER A 59 10.56 -2.91 2.36
CA SER A 59 11.79 -3.37 3.01
C SER A 59 11.61 -4.67 3.79
N LYS A 60 12.73 -5.33 4.10
CA LYS A 60 12.79 -6.60 4.84
C LYS A 60 12.05 -6.54 6.19
N GLN A 61 12.12 -5.42 6.91
CA GLN A 61 11.42 -5.22 8.19
C GLN A 61 9.92 -5.44 8.08
N VAL A 62 9.30 -5.10 6.94
CA VAL A 62 7.85 -5.26 6.77
C VAL A 62 7.49 -6.72 6.63
N ARG A 63 8.24 -7.51 5.87
CA ARG A 63 7.96 -8.95 5.75
C ARG A 63 8.27 -9.71 7.04
N GLU A 64 9.27 -9.27 7.80
CA GLU A 64 9.55 -9.81 9.13
C GLU A 64 8.42 -9.50 10.12
N ALA A 65 7.90 -8.27 10.13
CA ALA A 65 6.76 -7.89 10.95
C ALA A 65 5.50 -8.70 10.55
N CYS A 66 5.18 -8.77 9.25
CA CYS A 66 4.05 -9.57 8.77
C CYS A 66 4.18 -11.05 9.18
N GLY A 67 5.37 -11.64 9.08
CA GLY A 67 5.64 -13.01 9.53
C GLY A 67 5.54 -13.18 11.04
N LYS A 68 5.90 -12.16 11.83
CA LYS A 68 5.85 -12.19 13.30
C LYS A 68 4.42 -12.06 13.84
N TYR A 69 3.61 -11.17 13.26
CA TYR A 69 2.28 -10.83 13.80
C TYR A 69 1.12 -11.38 12.96
N GLY A 70 1.38 -11.98 11.80
CA GLY A 70 0.36 -12.51 10.89
C GLY A 70 -0.28 -11.44 9.99
N GLY A 71 0.47 -10.39 9.63
CA GLY A 71 0.00 -9.29 8.79
C GLY A 71 0.11 -9.54 7.28
N PHE A 72 -0.52 -8.67 6.48
CA PHE A 72 -0.49 -8.72 5.02
C PHE A 72 -0.16 -7.36 4.42
N TYR A 73 0.55 -7.37 3.30
CA TYR A 73 0.68 -6.22 2.41
C TYR A 73 0.08 -6.52 1.04
N LEU A 74 -0.90 -5.71 0.67
CA LEU A 74 -1.60 -5.72 -0.61
C LEU A 74 -1.03 -4.63 -1.53
N GLY A 75 -0.57 -5.02 -2.70
CA GLY A 75 -0.11 -4.13 -3.74
C GLY A 75 -1.24 -3.76 -4.70
N SER A 76 -1.65 -2.49 -4.70
CA SER A 76 -2.52 -1.93 -5.74
C SER A 76 -1.71 -1.40 -6.93
N ILE A 77 -2.38 -1.22 -8.06
CA ILE A 77 -1.79 -0.71 -9.30
C ILE A 77 -1.54 0.79 -9.16
N GLY A 78 -0.28 1.22 -9.28
CA GLY A 78 0.08 2.64 -9.31
C GLY A 78 -0.22 3.28 -10.66
N GLY A 79 -0.86 4.46 -10.66
CA GLY A 79 -1.16 5.23 -11.88
C GLY A 79 -2.66 5.46 -12.16
N PRO A 80 -3.52 4.43 -12.19
CA PRO A 80 -4.92 4.55 -12.65
C PRO A 80 -5.87 5.16 -11.59
N ALA A 81 -5.49 6.26 -10.95
CA ALA A 81 -6.21 6.87 -9.83
C ALA A 81 -7.64 7.34 -10.17
N ALA A 82 -7.86 7.86 -11.39
CA ALA A 82 -9.18 8.28 -11.84
C ALA A 82 -10.13 7.08 -12.02
N ARG A 83 -9.61 5.97 -12.58
CA ARG A 83 -10.38 4.73 -12.79
C ARG A 83 -10.77 4.09 -11.45
N LEU A 84 -9.85 4.07 -10.48
CA LEU A 84 -10.16 3.60 -9.13
C LEU A 84 -11.25 4.46 -8.48
N ALA A 85 -11.17 5.77 -8.61
CA ALA A 85 -12.17 6.68 -8.06
C ALA A 85 -13.56 6.52 -8.69
N GLU A 86 -13.62 6.29 -10.00
CA GLU A 86 -14.88 6.14 -10.74
C GLU A 86 -15.55 4.79 -10.50
N HIS A 87 -14.78 3.70 -10.47
CA HIS A 87 -15.34 2.36 -10.47
C HIS A 87 -15.33 1.68 -9.09
N SER A 88 -14.33 1.96 -8.26
CA SER A 88 -14.10 1.22 -7.02
C SER A 88 -14.46 1.99 -5.75
N ILE A 89 -14.38 3.32 -5.73
CA ILE A 89 -14.63 4.11 -4.51
C ILE A 89 -16.06 4.64 -4.50
N LYS A 90 -16.85 4.22 -3.50
CA LYS A 90 -18.29 4.52 -3.41
C LYS A 90 -18.60 5.65 -2.43
N LYS A 91 -17.75 5.81 -1.41
CA LYS A 91 -17.92 6.83 -0.37
C LYS A 91 -16.56 7.27 0.16
N VAL A 92 -16.44 8.57 0.48
CA VAL A 92 -15.24 9.16 1.09
C VAL A 92 -15.68 10.13 2.19
N GLU A 93 -15.19 9.91 3.41
CA GLU A 93 -15.45 10.75 4.57
C GLU A 93 -14.15 11.04 5.31
N VAL A 94 -13.95 12.28 5.77
CA VAL A 94 -12.86 12.59 6.70
C VAL A 94 -13.20 11.96 8.04
N LEU A 95 -12.25 11.20 8.59
CA LEU A 95 -12.38 10.58 9.91
C LEU A 95 -11.66 11.39 10.99
N GLU A 96 -10.44 11.86 10.72
CA GLU A 96 -9.63 12.62 11.68
C GLU A 96 -8.58 13.50 10.97
N PHE A 97 -8.11 14.56 11.64
CA PHE A 97 -7.07 15.48 11.18
C PHE A 97 -7.40 16.21 9.86
N GLU A 98 -8.62 16.75 9.76
CA GLU A 98 -9.10 17.49 8.57
C GLU A 98 -8.17 18.63 8.15
N ASP A 99 -7.48 19.25 9.12
CA ASP A 99 -6.51 20.32 8.93
C ASP A 99 -5.27 19.91 8.13
N LEU A 100 -4.98 18.60 8.04
CA LEU A 100 -3.91 18.05 7.19
C LEU A 100 -4.30 17.94 5.71
N GLY A 101 -5.51 18.34 5.33
CA GLY A 101 -5.97 18.35 3.95
C GLY A 101 -5.96 16.95 3.34
N MET A 102 -5.23 16.74 2.24
CA MET A 102 -5.19 15.43 1.58
C MET A 102 -4.53 14.32 2.43
N GLU A 103 -3.79 14.68 3.48
CA GLU A 103 -3.13 13.74 4.40
C GLU A 103 -3.98 13.39 5.64
N ALA A 104 -5.20 13.92 5.73
CA ALA A 104 -6.16 13.53 6.76
C ALA A 104 -6.40 12.01 6.77
N VAL A 105 -6.92 11.48 7.88
CA VAL A 105 -7.39 10.09 7.91
C VAL A 105 -8.75 10.04 7.26
N TRP A 106 -8.90 9.23 6.21
CA TRP A 106 -10.15 9.06 5.46
C TRP A 106 -10.74 7.69 5.75
N LYS A 107 -12.06 7.64 5.89
CA LYS A 107 -12.83 6.40 5.79
C LYS A 107 -13.43 6.30 4.39
N ILE A 108 -13.13 5.21 3.70
CA ILE A 108 -13.65 4.95 2.35
C ILE A 108 -14.40 3.62 2.29
N GLU A 109 -15.45 3.60 1.50
CA GLU A 109 -16.16 2.37 1.12
C GLU A 109 -15.77 2.02 -0.30
N VAL A 110 -15.37 0.77 -0.53
CA VAL A 110 -14.87 0.30 -1.82
C VAL A 110 -15.56 -0.98 -2.28
N GLU A 111 -15.65 -1.15 -3.59
CA GLU A 111 -16.16 -2.33 -4.29
C GLU A 111 -15.18 -2.66 -5.42
N ASP A 112 -14.93 -3.95 -5.69
CA ASP A 112 -14.05 -4.40 -6.78
C ASP A 112 -12.70 -3.66 -6.85
N PHE A 113 -12.07 -3.41 -5.69
CA PHE A 113 -10.79 -2.71 -5.61
C PHE A 113 -9.63 -3.69 -5.90
N PRO A 114 -8.88 -3.53 -7.01
CA PRO A 114 -7.88 -4.50 -7.42
C PRO A 114 -6.61 -4.39 -6.57
N ALA A 115 -6.14 -5.55 -6.07
CA ALA A 115 -4.87 -5.67 -5.39
C ALA A 115 -4.28 -7.09 -5.52
N PHE A 116 -2.97 -7.19 -5.31
CA PHE A 116 -2.23 -8.45 -5.22
C PHE A 116 -1.72 -8.66 -3.81
N ILE A 117 -1.67 -9.91 -3.33
CA ILE A 117 -0.90 -10.22 -2.12
C ILE A 117 0.58 -10.09 -2.49
N VAL A 118 1.25 -9.06 -1.95
CA VAL A 118 2.69 -8.84 -2.15
C VAL A 118 3.48 -9.44 -1.00
N ILE A 119 3.01 -9.25 0.24
CA ILE A 119 3.56 -9.93 1.42
C ILE A 119 2.43 -10.64 2.16
N ASN A 120 2.61 -11.92 2.47
CA ASN A 120 1.64 -12.71 3.23
C ASN A 120 1.98 -12.76 4.75
N HIS A 121 1.09 -13.38 5.52
CA HIS A 121 1.23 -13.60 6.97
C HIS A 121 2.43 -14.47 7.39
N GLU A 122 3.08 -15.15 6.45
CA GLU A 122 4.28 -15.95 6.71
C GLU A 122 5.57 -15.14 6.44
N GLY A 123 5.44 -13.88 5.98
CA GLY A 123 6.57 -13.05 5.57
C GLY A 123 7.15 -13.41 4.19
N LYS A 124 6.42 -14.19 3.37
CA LYS A 124 6.79 -14.40 1.95
C LYS A 124 6.53 -13.12 1.17
N ASP A 125 7.50 -12.71 0.37
CA ASP A 125 7.48 -11.43 -0.35
C ASP A 125 7.69 -11.67 -1.85
N PHE A 126 6.66 -11.35 -2.64
CA PHE A 126 6.64 -11.50 -4.09
C PHE A 126 7.88 -10.91 -4.76
N TYR A 127 8.30 -9.70 -4.36
CA TYR A 127 9.43 -9.03 -4.99
C TYR A 127 10.78 -9.62 -4.56
N ALA A 128 10.90 -10.05 -3.29
CA ALA A 128 12.10 -10.72 -2.82
C ALA A 128 12.32 -12.04 -3.56
N ASP A 129 11.24 -12.81 -3.76
CA ASP A 129 11.27 -14.07 -4.50
C ASP A 129 11.64 -13.82 -5.97
N LEU A 130 11.06 -12.79 -6.60
CA LEU A 130 11.39 -12.42 -7.99
C LEU A 130 12.87 -12.02 -8.16
N VAL A 131 13.43 -11.29 -7.20
CA VAL A 131 14.87 -10.93 -7.23
C VAL A 131 15.74 -12.18 -7.12
N SER A 132 15.36 -13.17 -6.31
CA SER A 132 16.11 -14.43 -6.18
C SER A 132 16.08 -15.29 -7.46
N GLN A 133 15.06 -15.12 -8.30
CA GLN A 133 14.85 -15.86 -9.55
C GLN A 133 15.31 -15.08 -10.78
N ARG A 134 15.94 -13.92 -10.61
CA ARG A 134 16.27 -13.03 -11.73
C ARG A 134 17.27 -13.73 -12.66
N PRO A 135 16.94 -13.92 -13.95
CA PRO A 135 17.91 -14.43 -14.89
C PRO A 135 19.10 -13.47 -15.00
N PRO A 136 20.28 -13.95 -15.45
CA PRO A 136 21.44 -13.11 -15.67
C PRO A 136 21.08 -11.87 -16.50
N ALA A 137 21.73 -10.75 -16.22
CA ALA A 137 21.53 -9.53 -17.00
C ALA A 137 21.79 -9.82 -18.49
N LEU A 138 20.91 -9.31 -19.36
CA LEU A 138 21.04 -9.48 -20.81
C LEU A 138 22.30 -8.82 -21.39
N VAL A 139 22.91 -7.90 -20.64
CA VAL A 139 24.20 -7.28 -20.97
C VAL A 139 25.13 -7.57 -19.82
N GLN A 140 26.18 -8.36 -20.08
CA GLN A 140 27.18 -8.64 -19.09
C GLN A 140 28.15 -7.44 -18.99
N PRO A 141 28.72 -7.15 -17.81
CA PRO A 141 29.71 -6.07 -17.65
C PRO A 141 30.88 -6.17 -18.64
N GLU A 142 31.28 -7.39 -18.99
CA GLU A 142 32.32 -7.68 -20.00
C GLU A 142 31.95 -7.25 -21.44
N ASP A 143 30.67 -7.12 -21.78
CA ASP A 143 30.24 -6.62 -23.09
C ASP A 143 30.43 -5.10 -23.22
N LYS A 144 30.61 -4.38 -22.10
CA LYS A 144 30.87 -2.93 -22.10
C LYS A 144 32.35 -2.56 -22.29
N MET A 145 33.28 -3.51 -22.16
CA MET A 145 34.72 -3.30 -22.39
C MET A 145 35.16 -3.52 -23.84
N LYS A 146 34.24 -3.87 -24.74
CA LYS A 146 34.51 -4.09 -26.18
C LYS A 146 34.04 -2.95 -27.10
N LYS A 147 33.81 -1.75 -26.56
CA LYS A 147 33.53 -0.54 -27.34
C LYS A 147 34.59 0.52 -27.08
#